data_AF-A0A4Q5UEA8-F1
#
_entry.id   AF-A0A4Q5UEA8-F1
#
_cell.length_a   1.000
_cell.length_b   1.000
_cell.length_c   1.000
_cell.angle_alpha   90.00
_cell.angle_beta   90.00
_cell.angle_gamma   90.00
#
_symmetry.space_group_name_H-M   'P 1'
#
loop_
_entity.id
_entity.type
_entity.pdbx_description
1 polymer ?
#
loop_
_entity_poly.entity_id
_entity_poly.type
_entity_poly.pdbx_seq_one_letter_code
_entity_poly.pdbx_strand_id
1 'polypeptide(L)'
;MKNALLFLLSLLSLPVLSQDAVNSIQSQANPFMQDANGRPLYLRQEYTAEGSPYYYEDYTYADVEAMSGKTYKDVKIRVNLLENQLAFQLPDGTELIAMTPIRSVTFYSFLKDNLSFDRVTLTGLDTPLNTPGVPVYELQVDGKAKLLNKMEVSFTDSKPYGSATITRVFRRKTELMALTGSGGLPVKIPKNREGVAALFGKDSEQVEQFIKINKLNCRLVNHLQQVFTYYNRL
;
A
#
# COMPACT_ATOMS: atom_id res chain seq x y z
N MET A 1 75.02 -3.92 -56.86
CA MET A 1 75.97 -4.01 -55.72
C MET A 1 75.20 -3.78 -54.43
N LYS A 2 75.22 -4.79 -53.54
CA LYS A 2 75.07 -4.76 -52.07
C LYS A 2 73.81 -4.12 -51.41
N ASN A 3 72.94 -5.03 -50.97
CA ASN A 3 72.43 -5.27 -49.60
C ASN A 3 71.93 -4.11 -48.72
N ALA A 4 70.67 -4.21 -48.29
CA ALA A 4 70.21 -4.39 -46.89
C ALA A 4 68.66 -4.35 -46.90
N LEU A 5 67.93 -5.47 -46.79
CA LEU A 5 67.48 -6.16 -45.56
C LEU A 5 66.78 -5.24 -44.53
N LEU A 6 65.55 -5.63 -44.14
CA LEU A 6 64.71 -5.27 -42.96
C LEU A 6 63.36 -4.68 -43.40
N PHE A 7 62.19 -5.10 -42.93
CA PHE A 7 61.71 -6.20 -42.08
C PHE A 7 60.17 -6.14 -42.22
N LEU A 8 59.52 -7.29 -42.32
CA LEU A 8 58.06 -7.42 -42.28
C LEU A 8 57.49 -6.78 -41.02
N LEU A 9 56.41 -6.00 -41.13
CA LEU A 9 55.40 -5.92 -40.07
C LEU A 9 54.00 -5.79 -40.68
N SER A 10 53.30 -6.92 -40.71
CA SER A 10 51.88 -7.04 -40.98
C SER A 10 51.09 -6.41 -39.84
N LEU A 11 50.45 -5.26 -40.07
CA LEU A 11 49.44 -4.71 -39.19
C LEU A 11 48.08 -5.34 -39.55
N LEU A 12 47.67 -6.32 -38.73
CA LEU A 12 46.31 -6.85 -38.70
C LEU A 12 45.33 -5.69 -38.46
N SER A 13 44.39 -5.51 -39.39
CA SER A 13 43.18 -4.73 -39.16
C SER A 13 42.25 -5.53 -38.22
N LEU A 14 42.25 -5.19 -36.93
CA LEU A 14 41.19 -5.59 -36.01
C LEU A 14 39.92 -4.79 -36.35
N PRO A 15 38.76 -5.43 -36.61
CA PRO A 15 37.50 -4.71 -36.56
C PRO A 15 37.24 -4.32 -35.10
N VAL A 16 37.19 -3.01 -34.84
CA VAL A 16 36.69 -2.46 -33.58
C VAL A 16 35.23 -2.86 -33.46
N LEU A 17 34.96 -3.89 -32.66
CA LEU A 17 33.65 -4.11 -32.08
C LEU A 17 33.39 -2.96 -31.11
N SER A 18 32.65 -1.96 -31.57
CA SER A 18 32.01 -0.97 -30.70
C SER A 18 30.92 -1.68 -29.90
N GLN A 19 31.27 -2.24 -28.74
CA GLN A 19 30.32 -2.40 -27.65
C GLN A 19 30.33 -1.11 -26.84
N ASP A 20 29.19 -0.43 -26.83
CA ASP A 20 28.60 0.16 -25.63
C ASP A 20 27.17 0.55 -26.01
N ALA A 21 26.31 -0.47 -26.06
CA ALA A 21 24.89 -0.25 -25.81
C ALA A 21 24.77 0.13 -24.34
N VAL A 22 25.09 1.39 -24.02
CA VAL A 22 24.56 2.03 -22.83
C VAL A 22 23.05 2.04 -23.05
N ASN A 23 22.36 1.06 -22.49
CA ASN A 23 20.94 1.19 -22.21
C ASN A 23 20.82 2.43 -21.33
N SER A 24 20.58 3.59 -21.96
CA SER A 24 19.97 4.70 -21.27
C SER A 24 18.65 4.13 -20.78
N ILE A 25 18.58 3.77 -19.50
CA ILE A 25 17.32 3.75 -18.77
C ILE A 25 16.91 5.21 -18.75
N GLN A 26 16.34 5.66 -19.87
CA GLN A 26 15.51 6.84 -19.90
C GLN A 26 14.42 6.49 -18.91
N SER A 27 14.48 7.09 -17.73
CA SER A 27 13.48 6.96 -16.68
C SER A 27 12.15 7.39 -17.30
N GLN A 28 11.46 6.46 -17.95
CA GLN A 28 10.13 6.70 -18.47
C GLN A 28 9.30 7.07 -17.27
N ALA A 29 8.78 8.30 -17.28
CA ALA A 29 7.94 8.79 -16.22
C ALA A 29 6.82 7.78 -15.99
N ASN A 30 6.59 7.39 -14.73
CA ASN A 30 5.55 6.42 -14.39
C ASN A 30 4.21 6.94 -14.97
N PRO A 31 3.45 6.14 -15.73
CA PRO A 31 2.22 6.60 -16.38
C PRO A 31 1.20 7.16 -15.40
N PHE A 32 1.27 6.77 -14.11
CA PHE A 32 0.45 7.37 -13.06
C PHE A 32 0.61 8.88 -12.97
N MET A 33 1.81 9.41 -13.22
CA MET A 33 2.10 10.85 -13.10
C MET A 33 1.30 11.68 -14.10
N GLN A 34 1.01 11.12 -15.27
CA GLN A 34 0.22 11.78 -16.31
C GLN A 34 -1.27 11.57 -16.05
N ASP A 35 -1.67 10.37 -15.64
CA ASP A 35 -3.07 9.98 -15.53
C ASP A 35 -3.73 10.32 -14.19
N ALA A 36 -2.96 10.62 -13.14
CA ALA A 36 -3.49 10.91 -11.81
C ALA A 36 -4.17 12.29 -11.70
N ASN A 37 -4.01 13.15 -12.72
CA ASN A 37 -4.51 14.54 -12.75
C ASN A 37 -4.16 15.29 -11.45
N GLY A 38 -2.89 15.25 -11.06
CA GLY A 38 -2.46 15.70 -9.74
C GLY A 38 -2.66 17.19 -9.51
N ARG A 39 -2.99 17.56 -8.26
CA ARG A 39 -2.95 18.96 -7.79
C ARG A 39 -1.76 19.16 -6.84
N PRO A 40 -1.13 20.35 -6.79
CA PRO A 40 -0.04 20.62 -5.86
C PRO A 40 -0.42 20.34 -4.40
N LEU A 41 0.49 19.68 -3.67
CA LEU A 41 0.37 19.51 -2.23
C LEU A 41 0.96 20.74 -1.51
N TYR A 42 0.09 21.53 -0.87
CA TYR A 42 0.51 22.64 -0.02
C TYR A 42 0.56 22.17 1.44
N LEU A 43 1.75 21.91 1.97
CA LEU A 43 1.91 21.71 3.41
C LEU A 43 1.88 23.07 4.13
N ARG A 44 0.81 23.33 4.87
CA ARG A 44 0.83 24.35 5.93
C ARG A 44 0.64 23.65 7.27
N GLN A 45 1.73 23.51 8.02
CA GLN A 45 1.69 23.03 9.40
C GLN A 45 1.89 24.24 10.32
N GLU A 46 0.82 24.68 10.96
CA GLU A 46 0.84 25.73 11.98
C GLU A 46 1.01 25.14 13.41
N TYR A 47 1.37 23.86 13.48
CA TYR A 47 1.47 23.09 14.71
C TYR A 47 2.72 22.21 14.71
N THR A 48 3.19 21.86 15.91
CA THR A 48 4.14 20.77 16.14
C THR A 48 3.37 19.45 16.18
N ALA A 49 3.75 18.48 15.36
CA ALA A 49 3.07 17.19 15.27
C ALA A 49 3.68 16.15 16.23
N GLU A 50 2.84 15.43 16.97
CA GLU A 50 3.18 14.17 17.65
C GLU A 50 2.39 13.02 17.00
N GLY A 51 3.10 12.01 16.50
CA GLY A 51 2.53 10.97 15.65
C GLY A 51 2.31 11.44 14.21
N SER A 52 1.54 10.69 13.42
CA SER A 52 1.39 10.93 11.99
C SER A 52 -0.03 10.66 11.47
N PRO A 53 -0.54 11.49 10.53
CA PRO A 53 -1.79 11.23 9.81
C PRO A 53 -1.61 10.21 8.68
N TYR A 54 -0.37 9.85 8.34
CA TYR A 54 -0.07 8.98 7.21
C TYR A 54 -0.08 7.51 7.61
N TYR A 55 -0.31 6.60 6.64
CA TYR A 55 -0.15 5.16 6.86
C TYR A 55 1.33 4.82 7.16
N TYR A 56 2.20 5.14 6.20
CA TYR A 56 3.65 5.25 6.38
C TYR A 56 4.07 6.72 6.38
N GLU A 57 5.02 7.10 7.25
CA GLU A 57 5.49 8.49 7.36
C GLU A 57 6.23 8.93 6.09
N ASP A 58 7.05 8.04 5.55
CA ASP A 58 7.84 8.25 4.35
C ASP A 58 7.12 7.80 3.09
N TYR A 59 7.50 8.43 1.97
CA TYR A 59 7.08 7.99 0.65
C TYR A 59 7.62 6.60 0.34
N THR A 60 6.70 5.69 0.03
CA THR A 60 6.99 4.26 -0.18
C THR A 60 6.48 3.84 -1.56
N TYR A 61 7.16 2.89 -2.18
CA TYR A 61 6.72 2.32 -3.45
C TYR A 61 5.50 1.40 -3.26
N ALA A 62 4.53 1.57 -4.14
CA ALA A 62 3.32 0.77 -4.16
C ALA A 62 2.77 0.60 -5.57
N ASP A 63 2.00 -0.46 -5.75
CA ASP A 63 1.04 -0.51 -6.84
C ASP A 63 -0.19 0.33 -6.51
N VAL A 64 -0.70 1.03 -7.50
CA VAL A 64 -1.94 1.81 -7.40
C VAL A 64 -2.92 1.27 -8.42
N GLU A 65 -4.12 0.88 -7.98
CA GLU A 65 -5.20 0.48 -8.86
C GLU A 65 -6.27 1.56 -8.87
N ALA A 66 -6.58 2.10 -10.04
CA ALA A 66 -7.67 3.04 -10.22
C ALA A 66 -9.02 2.32 -10.26
N MET A 67 -10.11 3.02 -9.97
CA MET A 67 -11.47 2.46 -10.10
C MET A 67 -11.79 1.98 -11.51
N SER A 68 -11.14 2.54 -12.53
CA SER A 68 -11.21 2.10 -13.93
C SER A 68 -10.62 0.70 -14.19
N GLY A 69 -9.95 0.11 -13.20
CA GLY A 69 -9.24 -1.18 -13.32
C GLY A 69 -7.82 -1.05 -13.86
N LYS A 70 -7.36 0.16 -14.19
CA LYS A 70 -5.96 0.39 -14.58
C LYS A 70 -5.05 0.29 -13.37
N THR A 71 -4.01 -0.54 -13.47
CA THR A 71 -2.98 -0.70 -12.45
C THR A 71 -1.71 0.03 -12.87
N TYR A 72 -1.14 0.79 -11.94
CA TYR A 72 0.15 1.46 -12.05
C TYR A 72 1.11 0.80 -11.07
N LYS A 73 2.24 0.33 -11.57
CA LYS A 73 3.28 -0.34 -10.77
C LYS A 73 4.28 0.67 -10.24
N ASP A 74 4.87 0.37 -9.08
CA ASP A 74 6.04 1.08 -8.53
C ASP A 74 5.86 2.60 -8.48
N VAL A 75 4.69 3.06 -8.04
CA VAL A 75 4.42 4.47 -7.81
C VAL A 75 4.94 4.83 -6.42
N LYS A 76 5.79 5.86 -6.33
CA LYS A 76 6.27 6.38 -5.06
C LYS A 76 5.21 7.29 -4.44
N ILE A 77 4.55 6.81 -3.39
CA ILE A 77 3.35 7.43 -2.83
C ILE A 77 3.40 7.56 -1.30
N ARG A 78 2.50 8.37 -0.76
CA ARG A 78 2.18 8.43 0.67
C ARG A 78 0.68 8.61 0.84
N VAL A 79 0.07 7.84 1.75
CA VAL A 79 -1.39 7.85 1.98
C VAL A 79 -1.68 8.57 3.30
N ASN A 80 -2.41 9.68 3.23
CA ASN A 80 -2.94 10.40 4.39
C ASN A 80 -4.30 9.79 4.76
N LEU A 81 -4.36 9.15 5.93
CA LEU A 81 -5.55 8.49 6.45
C LEU A 81 -6.54 9.47 7.09
N LEU A 82 -6.09 10.66 7.49
CA LEU A 82 -6.96 11.69 8.07
C LEU A 82 -7.77 12.42 6.98
N GLU A 83 -7.13 12.73 5.86
CA GLU A 83 -7.75 13.52 4.78
C GLU A 83 -8.21 12.68 3.58
N ASN A 84 -7.99 11.35 3.61
CA ASN A 84 -8.18 10.45 2.47
C ASN A 84 -7.46 10.97 1.21
N GLN A 85 -6.17 11.25 1.31
CA GLN A 85 -5.38 11.73 0.19
C GLN A 85 -4.25 10.77 -0.14
N LEU A 86 -4.05 10.54 -1.45
CA LEU A 86 -2.88 9.85 -1.97
C LEU A 86 -1.95 10.90 -2.59
N ALA A 87 -0.82 11.13 -1.94
CA ALA A 87 0.25 11.96 -2.47
C ALA A 87 1.21 11.10 -3.30
N PHE A 88 1.77 11.66 -4.37
CA PHE A 88 2.80 11.04 -5.19
C PHE A 88 3.87 12.07 -5.59
N GLN A 89 5.09 11.60 -5.83
CA GLN A 89 6.23 12.45 -6.20
C GLN A 89 6.54 12.32 -7.69
N LEU A 90 6.71 13.45 -8.39
CA LEU A 90 7.30 13.53 -9.72
C LEU A 90 8.82 13.31 -9.68
N PRO A 91 9.49 13.05 -10.83
CA PRO A 91 10.94 12.82 -10.85
C PRO A 91 11.78 14.01 -10.39
N ASP A 92 11.24 15.23 -10.50
CA ASP A 92 11.85 16.48 -10.03
C ASP A 92 11.63 16.74 -8.53
N GLY A 93 10.94 15.83 -7.83
CA GLY A 93 10.62 15.94 -6.41
C GLY A 93 9.31 16.69 -6.11
N THR A 94 8.59 17.19 -7.12
CA THR A 94 7.30 17.86 -6.93
C THR A 94 6.28 16.88 -6.33
N GLU A 95 5.63 17.28 -5.24
CA GLU A 95 4.59 16.48 -4.58
C GLU A 95 3.19 16.90 -5.05
N LEU A 96 2.42 15.93 -5.54
CA LEU A 96 1.06 16.12 -6.01
C LEU A 96 0.09 15.20 -5.28
N ILE A 97 -1.17 15.62 -5.13
CA ILE A 97 -2.27 14.77 -4.67
C ILE A 97 -3.03 14.22 -5.88
N ALA A 98 -3.20 12.90 -5.94
CA ALA A 98 -3.94 12.22 -7.00
C ALA A 98 -5.44 12.54 -6.93
N MET A 99 -5.99 12.99 -8.06
CA MET A 99 -7.42 13.28 -8.24
C MET A 99 -8.18 12.14 -8.90
N THR A 100 -7.46 11.23 -9.57
CA THR A 100 -8.06 10.01 -10.13
C THR A 100 -8.62 9.13 -9.01
N PRO A 101 -9.83 8.56 -9.16
CA PRO A 101 -10.42 7.67 -8.17
C PRO A 101 -9.58 6.40 -7.96
N ILE A 102 -9.11 6.17 -6.73
CA ILE A 102 -8.22 5.04 -6.40
C ILE A 102 -8.99 3.92 -5.70
N ARG A 103 -8.96 2.71 -6.26
CA ARG A 103 -9.57 1.51 -5.71
C ARG A 103 -8.73 0.91 -4.59
N SER A 104 -7.45 0.69 -4.88
CA SER A 104 -6.53 0.05 -3.95
C SER A 104 -5.10 0.57 -4.10
N VAL A 105 -4.35 0.43 -3.02
CA VAL A 105 -2.92 0.69 -2.96
C VAL A 105 -2.26 -0.53 -2.33
N THR A 106 -1.29 -1.14 -3.00
CA THR A 106 -0.55 -2.28 -2.47
C THR A 106 0.91 -1.93 -2.28
N PHE A 107 1.33 -1.74 -1.03
CA PHE A 107 2.71 -1.44 -0.69
C PHE A 107 3.59 -2.68 -0.78
N TYR A 108 4.86 -2.43 -1.11
CA TYR A 108 5.93 -3.41 -1.04
C TYR A 108 6.96 -2.96 -0.01
N SER A 109 7.25 -3.82 0.96
CA SER A 109 8.45 -3.63 1.78
C SER A 109 9.61 -4.36 1.12
N PHE A 110 10.63 -3.62 0.70
CA PHE A 110 11.93 -4.20 0.37
C PHE A 110 12.79 -4.13 1.63
N LEU A 111 12.99 -5.27 2.29
CA LEU A 111 14.13 -5.41 3.19
C LEU A 111 15.32 -5.90 2.38
N LYS A 112 16.45 -5.21 2.55
CA LYS A 112 17.77 -5.73 2.21
C LYS A 112 17.95 -7.02 3.03
N ASP A 113 18.36 -8.11 2.40
CA ASP A 113 18.78 -9.39 3.02
C ASP A 113 17.73 -10.50 3.28
N ASN A 114 16.81 -10.69 2.32
CA ASN A 114 16.35 -12.03 1.88
C ASN A 114 15.60 -12.94 2.88
N LEU A 115 14.43 -12.52 3.40
CA LEU A 115 13.35 -13.39 3.91
C LEU A 115 11.98 -12.67 3.71
N SER A 116 10.93 -13.45 3.42
CA SER A 116 9.68 -13.11 2.70
C SER A 116 8.84 -11.88 3.13
N PHE A 117 8.12 -11.34 2.13
CA PHE A 117 7.32 -10.10 2.10
C PHE A 117 5.96 -10.17 2.83
N ASP A 118 5.61 -9.11 3.56
CA ASP A 118 4.21 -8.78 3.82
C ASP A 118 3.75 -7.73 2.78
N ARG A 119 2.87 -8.14 1.87
CA ARG A 119 2.14 -7.20 0.99
C ARG A 119 0.99 -6.62 1.79
N VAL A 120 0.96 -5.30 1.89
CA VAL A 120 -0.14 -4.59 2.55
C VAL A 120 -0.97 -3.92 1.48
N THR A 121 -2.26 -4.27 1.43
CA THR A 121 -3.22 -3.61 0.54
C THR A 121 -4.17 -2.73 1.35
N LEU A 122 -4.20 -1.44 1.01
CA LEU A 122 -5.23 -0.50 1.47
C LEU A 122 -6.33 -0.38 0.42
N THR A 123 -7.58 -0.30 0.85
CA THR A 123 -8.73 -0.17 -0.04
C THR A 123 -9.88 0.59 0.61
N GLY A 124 -10.67 1.29 -0.21
CA GLY A 124 -11.99 1.84 0.14
C GLY A 124 -13.14 0.89 -0.25
N LEU A 125 -12.81 -0.34 -0.66
CA LEU A 125 -13.72 -1.34 -1.23
C LEU A 125 -14.35 -0.85 -2.54
N ASP A 126 -15.67 -0.65 -2.54
CA ASP A 126 -16.43 -0.21 -3.70
C ASP A 126 -16.40 1.32 -3.88
N THR A 127 -15.84 2.04 -2.90
CA THR A 127 -15.68 3.50 -2.94
C THR A 127 -14.21 3.86 -3.08
N PRO A 128 -13.84 4.90 -3.85
CA PRO A 128 -12.44 5.29 -3.98
C PRO A 128 -11.85 5.66 -2.63
N LEU A 129 -10.69 5.10 -2.26
CA LEU A 129 -10.06 5.29 -0.96
C LEU A 129 -9.58 6.73 -0.72
N ASN A 130 -9.38 7.49 -1.80
CA ASN A 130 -9.06 8.91 -1.79
C ASN A 130 -10.29 9.84 -1.79
N THR A 131 -11.46 9.31 -1.41
CA THR A 131 -12.67 10.10 -1.19
C THR A 131 -12.72 10.56 0.27
N PRO A 132 -12.85 11.87 0.55
CA PRO A 132 -12.95 12.37 1.93
C PRO A 132 -14.04 11.69 2.75
N GLY A 133 -13.68 11.24 3.96
CA GLY A 133 -14.61 10.63 4.93
C GLY A 133 -14.92 9.16 4.66
N VAL A 134 -14.37 8.57 3.60
CA VAL A 134 -14.53 7.14 3.33
C VAL A 134 -13.59 6.33 4.22
N PRO A 135 -14.08 5.25 4.86
CA PRO A 135 -13.21 4.35 5.61
C PRO A 135 -12.12 3.73 4.74
N VAL A 136 -10.88 3.76 5.23
CA VAL A 136 -9.77 3.02 4.63
C VAL A 136 -9.61 1.70 5.40
N TYR A 137 -9.52 0.60 4.66
CA TYR A 137 -9.31 -0.73 5.21
C TYR A 137 -7.96 -1.28 4.76
N GLU A 138 -7.22 -1.86 5.69
CA GLU A 138 -6.12 -2.76 5.38
C GLU A 138 -6.68 -4.18 5.21
N LEU A 139 -6.42 -4.80 4.06
CA LEU A 139 -6.90 -6.12 3.72
C LEU A 139 -6.02 -7.20 4.37
N GLN A 140 -6.61 -7.98 5.29
CA GLN A 140 -5.92 -9.05 6.01
C GLN A 140 -6.09 -10.41 5.33
N VAL A 141 -7.28 -10.67 4.80
CA VAL A 141 -7.60 -11.86 4.01
C VAL A 141 -8.56 -11.45 2.90
N ASP A 142 -8.30 -11.93 1.70
CA ASP A 142 -9.17 -11.75 0.54
C ASP A 142 -9.85 -13.06 0.10
N GLY A 143 -11.00 -12.94 -0.56
CA GLY A 143 -11.82 -14.03 -1.06
C GLY A 143 -13.31 -13.69 -1.01
N LYS A 144 -14.16 -14.73 -0.99
CA LYS A 144 -15.63 -14.58 -0.85
C LYS A 144 -16.06 -14.00 0.50
N ALA A 145 -15.21 -14.13 1.52
CA ALA A 145 -15.22 -13.32 2.73
C ALA A 145 -13.89 -12.60 2.89
N LYS A 146 -13.93 -11.33 3.27
CA LYS A 146 -12.76 -10.51 3.53
C LYS A 146 -12.64 -10.24 5.02
N LEU A 147 -11.41 -10.39 5.54
CA LEU A 147 -11.02 -9.88 6.85
C LEU A 147 -10.34 -8.53 6.62
N LEU A 148 -10.84 -7.50 7.28
CA LEU A 148 -10.42 -6.12 7.08
C LEU A 148 -10.01 -5.53 8.42
N ASN A 149 -8.98 -4.69 8.40
CA ASN A 149 -8.63 -3.84 9.52
C ASN A 149 -8.96 -2.39 9.15
N LYS A 150 -10.08 -1.88 9.65
CA LYS A 150 -10.54 -0.50 9.42
C LYS A 150 -9.60 0.46 10.13
N MET A 151 -9.12 1.48 9.44
CA MET A 151 -8.19 2.47 9.96
C MET A 151 -8.86 3.83 10.10
N GLU A 152 -8.70 4.45 11.25
CA GLU A 152 -9.15 5.82 11.53
C GLU A 152 -8.00 6.58 12.18
N VAL A 153 -7.76 7.82 11.73
CA VAL A 153 -6.86 8.75 12.42
C VAL A 153 -7.66 9.94 12.91
N SER A 154 -7.46 10.30 14.16
CA SER A 154 -7.94 11.55 14.75
C SER A 154 -6.78 12.33 15.34
N PHE A 155 -7.03 13.57 15.75
CA PHE A 155 -6.05 14.36 16.47
C PHE A 155 -6.67 15.12 17.64
N THR A 156 -5.83 15.55 18.57
CA THR A 156 -6.18 16.49 19.62
C THR A 156 -5.14 17.59 19.65
N ASP A 157 -5.59 18.84 19.74
CA ASP A 157 -4.70 19.99 19.85
C ASP A 157 -4.56 20.39 21.32
N SER A 158 -3.33 20.70 21.71
CA SER A 158 -3.00 21.27 23.00
C SER A 158 -2.19 22.55 22.80
N LYS A 159 -2.55 23.59 23.53
CA LYS A 159 -1.84 24.87 23.54
C LYS A 159 -1.56 25.25 24.99
N PRO A 160 -0.30 25.13 25.46
CA PRO A 160 0.08 25.57 26.79
C PRO A 160 -0.24 27.06 27.01
N TYR A 161 -0.63 27.42 28.23
CA TYR A 161 -0.92 28.81 28.59
C TYR A 161 0.31 29.69 28.34
N GLY A 162 0.14 30.76 27.57
CA GLY A 162 1.23 31.68 27.19
C GLY A 162 2.07 31.25 25.98
N SER A 163 1.82 30.09 25.36
CA SER A 163 2.51 29.66 24.13
C SER A 163 1.80 30.16 22.87
N ALA A 164 2.55 30.49 21.81
CA ALA A 164 2.01 30.70 20.46
C ALA A 164 1.86 29.39 19.67
N THR A 165 2.56 28.33 20.08
CA THR A 165 2.65 27.05 19.38
C THR A 165 1.54 26.10 19.80
N ILE A 166 0.88 25.48 18.83
CA ILE A 166 -0.07 24.38 19.03
C ILE A 166 0.69 23.07 18.87
N THR A 167 0.52 22.14 19.82
CA THR A 167 0.94 20.74 19.65
C THR A 167 -0.27 19.93 19.22
N ARG A 168 -0.19 19.30 18.04
CA ARG A 168 -1.21 18.40 17.51
C ARG A 168 -0.78 16.96 17.71
N VAL A 169 -1.62 16.21 18.39
CA VAL A 169 -1.33 14.83 18.78
C VAL A 169 -2.23 13.89 17.98
N PHE A 170 -1.66 13.16 17.02
CA PHE A 170 -2.38 12.19 16.21
C PHE A 170 -2.56 10.87 16.95
N ARG A 171 -3.72 10.24 16.74
CA ARG A 171 -4.09 8.94 17.30
C ARG A 171 -4.68 8.09 16.20
N ARG A 172 -4.06 6.93 15.96
CA ARG A 172 -4.58 5.91 15.05
C ARG A 172 -5.40 4.91 15.85
N LYS A 173 -6.62 4.64 15.39
CA LYS A 173 -7.50 3.60 15.90
C LYS A 173 -7.73 2.58 14.79
N THR A 174 -7.74 1.31 15.17
CA THR A 174 -8.03 0.21 14.25
C THR A 174 -9.16 -0.66 14.76
N GLU A 175 -9.97 -1.19 13.85
CA GLU A 175 -11.07 -2.10 14.18
C GLU A 175 -11.17 -3.23 13.17
N LEU A 176 -11.23 -4.48 13.64
CA LEU A 176 -11.40 -5.63 12.78
C LEU A 176 -12.84 -5.73 12.29
N MET A 177 -12.98 -5.83 10.98
CA MET A 177 -14.24 -5.90 10.26
C MET A 177 -14.28 -7.14 9.38
N ALA A 178 -15.47 -7.68 9.20
CA ALA A 178 -15.77 -8.77 8.28
C ALA A 178 -16.63 -8.24 7.14
N LEU A 179 -16.33 -8.66 5.92
CA LEU A 179 -17.23 -8.52 4.78
C LEU A 179 -17.49 -9.90 4.22
N THR A 180 -18.71 -10.41 4.32
CA THR A 180 -19.09 -11.75 3.88
C THR A 180 -20.13 -11.66 2.77
N GLY A 181 -19.88 -12.32 1.63
CA GLY A 181 -20.77 -12.29 0.47
C GLY A 181 -20.40 -11.22 -0.56
N SER A 182 -21.16 -11.19 -1.67
CA SER A 182 -20.97 -10.24 -2.77
C SER A 182 -21.75 -8.95 -2.51
N GLY A 183 -21.11 -7.97 -1.90
CA GLY A 183 -21.69 -6.66 -1.61
C GLY A 183 -22.26 -6.54 -0.20
N GLY A 184 -22.09 -5.36 0.39
CA GLY A 184 -22.52 -5.05 1.76
C GLY A 184 -21.54 -4.13 2.48
N LEU A 185 -21.96 -3.58 3.61
CA LEU A 185 -21.06 -2.82 4.49
C LEU A 185 -20.30 -3.79 5.40
N PRO A 186 -18.99 -3.61 5.59
CA PRO A 186 -18.25 -4.40 6.58
C PRO A 186 -18.87 -4.27 7.96
N VAL A 187 -18.95 -5.40 8.69
CA VAL A 187 -19.49 -5.48 10.04
C VAL A 187 -18.38 -5.75 11.04
N LYS A 188 -18.52 -5.24 12.27
CA LYS A 188 -17.53 -5.48 13.32
C LYS A 188 -17.47 -6.96 13.71
N ILE A 189 -16.26 -7.47 13.88
CA ILE A 189 -16.05 -8.87 14.26
C ILE A 189 -16.44 -9.12 15.74
N PRO A 190 -17.34 -10.09 16.01
CA PRO A 190 -17.63 -10.53 17.37
C PRO A 190 -16.42 -11.15 18.06
N LYS A 191 -16.36 -11.05 19.39
CA LYS A 191 -15.21 -11.53 20.18
C LYS A 191 -15.38 -12.95 20.75
N ASN A 192 -16.41 -13.67 20.30
CA ASN A 192 -16.73 -15.04 20.72
C ASN A 192 -16.91 -15.94 19.49
N ARG A 193 -16.82 -17.25 19.70
CA ARG A 193 -16.82 -18.24 18.63
C ARG A 193 -18.14 -18.25 17.87
N GLU A 194 -19.25 -18.26 18.60
CA GLU A 194 -20.61 -18.37 18.06
C GLU A 194 -20.91 -17.17 17.16
N GLY A 195 -20.53 -15.96 17.58
CA GLY A 195 -20.70 -14.74 16.81
C GLY A 195 -19.81 -14.68 15.58
N VAL A 196 -18.56 -15.15 15.65
CA VAL A 196 -17.69 -15.23 14.46
C VAL A 196 -18.24 -16.24 13.46
N ALA A 197 -18.67 -17.41 13.91
CA ALA A 197 -19.27 -18.43 13.06
C ALA A 197 -20.52 -17.93 12.34
N ALA A 198 -21.39 -17.19 13.06
CA ALA A 198 -22.62 -16.63 12.51
C ALA A 198 -22.40 -15.68 11.31
N LEU A 199 -21.21 -15.07 11.17
CA LEU A 199 -20.87 -14.25 10.00
C LEU A 199 -20.95 -15.04 8.69
N PHE A 200 -20.77 -16.36 8.74
CA PHE A 200 -20.68 -17.23 7.57
C PHE A 200 -22.03 -17.90 7.21
N GLY A 201 -23.13 -17.47 7.83
CA GLY A 201 -24.49 -17.88 7.45
C GLY A 201 -24.69 -19.39 7.43
N LYS A 202 -25.01 -19.95 6.25
CA LYS A 202 -25.27 -21.38 6.07
C LYS A 202 -24.09 -22.29 6.46
N ASP A 203 -22.86 -21.78 6.40
CA ASP A 203 -21.65 -22.54 6.70
C ASP A 203 -21.19 -22.33 8.17
N SER A 204 -22.00 -21.64 8.99
CA SER A 204 -21.68 -21.30 10.39
C SER A 204 -21.28 -22.52 11.21
N GLU A 205 -22.01 -23.64 11.12
CA GLU A 205 -21.70 -24.84 11.90
C GLU A 205 -20.33 -25.42 11.53
N GLN A 206 -20.00 -25.48 10.25
CA GLN A 206 -18.72 -25.99 9.76
C GLN A 206 -17.56 -25.08 10.21
N VAL A 207 -17.76 -23.76 10.17
CA VAL A 207 -16.74 -22.80 10.64
C VAL A 207 -16.58 -22.87 12.16
N GLU A 208 -17.67 -23.01 12.92
CA GLU A 208 -17.61 -23.16 14.38
C GLU A 208 -16.82 -24.42 14.78
N GLN A 209 -17.07 -25.54 14.11
CA GLN A 209 -16.32 -26.78 14.32
C GLN A 209 -14.84 -26.61 14.01
N PHE A 210 -14.50 -25.94 12.90
CA PHE A 210 -13.11 -25.62 12.57
C PHE A 210 -12.43 -24.78 13.66
N ILE A 211 -13.08 -23.72 14.16
CA ILE A 211 -12.58 -22.90 15.26
C ILE A 211 -12.33 -23.74 16.51
N LYS A 212 -13.27 -24.63 16.86
CA LYS A 212 -13.20 -25.48 18.06
C LYS A 212 -12.07 -26.51 17.98
N ILE A 213 -11.98 -27.24 16.88
CA ILE A 213 -10.97 -28.30 16.68
C ILE A 213 -9.56 -27.70 16.70
N ASN A 214 -9.37 -26.56 16.03
CA ASN A 214 -8.08 -25.88 15.96
C ASN A 214 -7.81 -24.95 17.15
N LYS A 215 -8.72 -24.91 18.14
CA LYS A 215 -8.61 -24.08 19.37
C LYS A 215 -8.33 -22.60 19.07
N LEU A 216 -8.97 -22.06 18.03
CA LEU A 216 -8.72 -20.70 17.57
C LEU A 216 -9.39 -19.66 18.48
N ASN A 217 -8.56 -18.76 19.00
CA ASN A 217 -9.01 -17.57 19.73
C ASN A 217 -9.52 -16.47 18.78
N CYS A 218 -10.83 -16.21 18.78
CA CYS A 218 -11.52 -15.21 17.96
C CYS A 218 -11.17 -13.74 18.29
N ARG A 219 -10.27 -13.48 19.24
CA ARG A 219 -9.74 -12.14 19.55
C ARG A 219 -8.39 -11.85 18.90
N LEU A 220 -7.74 -12.88 18.34
CA LEU A 220 -6.42 -12.76 17.73
C LEU A 220 -6.53 -12.66 16.21
N VAL A 221 -5.85 -11.67 15.61
CA VAL A 221 -5.90 -11.40 14.17
C VAL A 221 -5.44 -12.61 13.36
N ASN A 222 -4.31 -13.21 13.71
CA ASN A 222 -3.74 -14.37 13.02
C ASN A 222 -4.67 -15.60 13.06
N HIS A 223 -5.44 -15.77 14.12
CA HIS A 223 -6.44 -16.84 14.20
C HIS A 223 -7.67 -16.53 13.35
N LEU A 224 -8.13 -15.28 13.35
CA LEU A 224 -9.20 -14.85 12.44
C LEU A 224 -8.77 -14.98 10.97
N GLN A 225 -7.52 -14.67 10.62
CA GLN A 225 -6.99 -14.91 9.29
C GLN A 225 -7.12 -16.39 8.88
N GLN A 226 -6.82 -17.33 9.80
CA GLN A 226 -7.01 -18.77 9.55
C GLN A 226 -8.49 -19.13 9.32
N VAL A 227 -9.40 -18.58 10.13
CA VAL A 227 -10.85 -18.82 9.98
C VAL A 227 -11.35 -18.34 8.61
N PHE A 228 -11.03 -17.11 8.23
CA PHE A 228 -11.45 -16.55 6.95
C PHE A 228 -10.83 -17.29 5.77
N THR A 229 -9.54 -17.66 5.88
CA THR A 229 -8.85 -18.46 4.85
C THR A 229 -9.49 -19.83 4.69
N TYR A 230 -9.87 -20.49 5.79
CA TYR A 230 -10.59 -21.76 5.75
C TYR A 230 -11.94 -21.60 5.05
N TYR A 231 -12.76 -20.64 5.49
CA TYR A 231 -14.07 -20.40 4.90
C TYR A 231 -13.98 -20.11 3.39
N ASN A 232 -12.99 -19.32 2.96
CA ASN A 232 -12.78 -18.98 1.55
C ASN A 232 -12.45 -20.18 0.66
N ARG A 233 -12.15 -21.35 1.23
CA ARG A 233 -11.89 -22.61 0.51
C ARG A 233 -13.06 -23.59 0.51
N LEU A 234 -14.13 -23.30 1.27
CA LEU A 234 -15.39 -24.05 1.23
C LEU A 234 -16.16 -23.75 -0.07
#